data_AF-Q54CE5-F1
#
_entry.id   AF-Q54CE5-F1
#
_cell.length_a   1.000
_cell.length_b   1.000
_cell.length_c   1.000
_cell.angle_alpha   90.00
_cell.angle_beta   90.00
_cell.angle_gamma   90.00
#
_symmetry.space_group_name_H-M   'P 1'
#
loop_
_entity.id
_entity.type
_entity.pdbx_description
1 polymer ?
#
loop_
_entity_poly.entity_id
_entity_poly.type
_entity_poly.pdbx_seq_one_letter_code
_entity_poly.pdbx_strand_id
1 'polypeptide(L)'
;MLKYKCEHDDFSLESLKEYGYRLYFDILFDPDRFPLMINGHCNEECKTKMKEIYKISIEQFLTSTQRYFEDARIFEYAKKAEDSDLIYYERFFELKELTEDPIDGKYKFINSNEIKVDPIDREYKLVLINFKVGILNGKPVRLCDLPDGTKCDYDADHLPDNCTH
;
A
#
# COMPACT_ATOMS: atom_id res chain seq x y z
N MET A 1 7.81 -14.91 36.28
CA MET A 1 7.19 -13.57 36.24
C MET A 1 7.38 -13.04 34.84
N LEU A 2 6.31 -12.78 34.09
CA LEU A 2 6.43 -12.10 32.80
C LEU A 2 7.00 -10.71 33.08
N LYS A 3 8.22 -10.48 32.63
CA LYS A 3 8.88 -9.19 32.67
C LYS A 3 7.96 -8.24 31.89
N TYR A 4 7.38 -7.24 32.57
CA TYR A 4 6.40 -6.31 31.99
C TYR A 4 6.90 -5.82 30.62
N LYS A 5 6.14 -6.10 29.55
CA LYS A 5 6.47 -5.77 28.16
C LYS A 5 5.70 -4.52 27.76
N CYS A 6 6.32 -3.60 27.03
CA CYS A 6 5.59 -2.47 26.47
C CYS A 6 4.82 -2.98 25.24
N GLU A 7 3.54 -2.65 25.11
CA GLU A 7 2.73 -3.04 23.92
C GLU A 7 3.34 -2.49 22.61
N HIS A 8 4.13 -1.42 22.70
CA HIS A 8 4.81 -0.82 21.55
C HIS A 8 6.15 -1.51 21.20
N ASP A 9 6.57 -2.54 21.92
CA ASP A 9 7.82 -3.26 21.63
C ASP A 9 7.76 -3.97 20.27
N ASP A 10 6.56 -4.28 19.78
CA ASP A 10 6.35 -4.91 18.47
C ASP A 10 6.44 -3.92 17.30
N PHE A 11 6.51 -2.61 17.58
CA PHE A 11 6.73 -1.58 16.57
C PHE A 11 8.23 -1.33 16.35
N SER A 12 8.64 -1.44 15.10
CA SER A 12 10.02 -1.23 14.65
C SER A 12 10.10 -0.14 13.56
N LEU A 13 11.00 0.83 13.76
CA LEU A 13 11.33 1.85 12.76
C LEU A 13 12.01 1.25 11.53
N GLU A 14 12.83 0.21 11.70
CA GLU A 14 13.49 -0.49 10.61
C GLU A 14 12.45 -1.17 9.72
N SER A 15 11.53 -1.91 10.32
CA SER A 15 10.44 -2.58 9.61
C SER A 15 9.52 -1.57 8.92
N LEU A 16 9.22 -0.42 9.55
CA LEU A 16 8.45 0.64 8.89
C LEU A 16 9.16 1.18 7.65
N LYS A 17 10.47 1.39 7.71
CA LYS A 17 11.27 1.88 6.57
C LYS A 17 11.37 0.85 5.45
N GLU A 18 11.43 -0.44 5.80
CA GLU A 18 11.53 -1.52 4.82
C GLU A 18 10.19 -1.86 4.14
N TYR A 19 9.10 -1.79 4.90
CA TYR A 19 7.79 -2.32 4.51
C TYR A 19 6.73 -1.24 4.26
N GLY A 20 6.99 0.01 4.65
CA GLY A 20 6.09 1.12 4.44
C GLY A 20 4.97 1.22 5.48
N TYR A 21 4.23 2.32 5.38
CA TYR A 21 3.29 2.79 6.42
C TYR A 21 2.15 1.81 6.73
N ARG A 22 1.69 1.05 5.72
CA ARG A 22 0.57 0.10 5.87
C ARG A 22 0.85 -1.00 6.89
N LEU A 23 2.12 -1.27 7.19
CA LEU A 23 2.49 -2.21 8.25
C LEU A 23 1.82 -1.88 9.59
N TYR A 24 1.68 -0.59 9.90
CA TYR A 24 1.14 -0.13 11.18
C TYR A 24 -0.07 0.80 11.05
N PHE A 25 -0.46 1.18 9.84
CA PHE A 25 -1.48 2.21 9.61
C PHE A 25 -2.80 1.88 10.33
N ASP A 26 -3.35 0.69 10.12
CA ASP A 26 -4.62 0.30 10.73
C ASP A 26 -4.58 0.30 12.26
N ILE A 27 -3.42 0.04 12.85
CA ILE A 27 -3.26 0.07 14.31
C ILE A 27 -3.11 1.51 14.81
N LEU A 28 -2.25 2.31 14.16
CA LEU A 28 -1.93 3.68 14.59
C LEU A 28 -3.09 4.66 14.44
N PHE A 29 -4.01 4.40 13.53
CA PHE A 29 -5.13 5.28 13.19
C PHE A 29 -6.50 4.77 13.64
N ASP A 30 -6.56 3.58 14.24
CA ASP A 30 -7.75 3.07 14.90
C ASP A 30 -7.77 3.58 16.36
N PRO A 31 -8.73 4.45 16.74
CA PRO A 31 -8.81 4.99 18.09
C PRO A 31 -9.06 3.92 19.17
N ASP A 32 -9.59 2.74 18.79
CA ASP A 32 -9.80 1.62 19.71
C ASP A 32 -8.51 0.80 19.90
N ARG A 33 -7.50 0.96 19.03
CA ARG A 33 -6.22 0.23 19.08
C ARG A 33 -5.04 1.10 19.46
N PHE A 34 -5.10 2.42 19.31
CA PHE A 34 -3.99 3.32 19.62
C PHE A 34 -4.42 4.70 20.14
N PRO A 35 -3.72 5.27 21.16
CA PRO A 35 -2.59 4.69 21.88
C PRO A 35 -3.04 3.69 22.96
N LEU A 36 -2.54 2.45 22.88
CA LEU A 36 -2.83 1.44 23.89
C LEU A 36 -1.79 1.51 25.01
N MET A 37 -2.17 2.13 26.12
CA MET A 37 -1.31 2.30 27.30
C MET A 37 -1.72 1.33 28.42
N ILE A 38 -1.59 0.03 28.18
CA ILE A 38 -1.86 -0.98 29.22
C ILE A 38 -0.79 -0.85 30.32
N ASN A 39 -1.24 -0.65 31.56
CA ASN A 39 -0.39 -0.53 32.76
C ASN A 39 0.63 0.62 32.75
N GLY A 40 0.55 1.56 31.80
CA GLY A 40 1.35 2.79 31.82
C GLY A 40 2.87 2.62 31.59
N HIS A 41 3.33 1.50 31.03
CA HIS A 41 4.75 1.13 30.99
C HIS A 41 5.53 1.60 29.73
N CYS A 42 5.21 2.76 29.17
CA CYS A 42 5.96 3.34 28.04
C CYS A 42 7.04 4.32 28.56
N ASN A 43 8.32 3.98 28.36
CA ASN A 43 9.44 4.86 28.72
C ASN A 43 9.65 5.99 27.68
N GLU A 44 10.48 6.97 27.99
CA GLU A 44 10.73 8.11 27.07
C GLU A 44 11.37 7.71 25.74
N GLU A 45 12.20 6.66 25.75
CA GLU A 45 12.77 6.09 24.53
C GLU A 45 11.68 5.55 23.61
N CYS A 46 10.77 4.73 24.14
CA CYS A 46 9.66 4.17 23.39
C CYS A 46 8.69 5.26 22.91
N LYS A 47 8.40 6.27 23.72
CA LYS A 47 7.59 7.43 23.28
C LYS A 47 8.24 8.15 22.10
N THR A 48 9.57 8.32 22.13
CA THR A 48 10.31 8.95 21.04
C THR A 48 10.25 8.11 19.77
N LYS A 49 10.50 6.80 19.88
CA LYS A 49 10.34 5.82 18.79
C LYS A 49 8.94 5.89 18.18
N MET A 50 7.89 5.87 19.00
CA MET A 50 6.51 5.89 18.52
C MET A 50 6.12 7.20 17.85
N LYS A 51 6.62 8.35 18.32
CA LYS A 51 6.45 9.64 17.63
C LYS A 51 7.06 9.62 16.24
N GLU A 52 8.26 9.05 16.10
CA GLU A 52 8.94 8.93 14.82
C GLU A 52 8.19 7.97 13.89
N ILE A 53 7.73 6.82 14.39
CA ILE A 53 6.89 5.87 13.64
C ILE A 53 5.62 6.55 13.12
N TYR A 54 4.88 7.24 14.00
CA TYR A 54 3.65 7.93 13.62
C TYR A 54 3.90 9.00 12.55
N LYS A 55 4.96 9.80 12.71
CA LYS A 55 5.35 10.83 11.75
C LYS A 55 5.66 10.23 10.38
N ILE A 56 6.54 9.22 10.33
CA ILE A 56 6.93 8.57 9.08
C ILE A 56 5.71 7.93 8.40
N SER A 57 4.85 7.25 9.17
CA SER A 57 3.64 6.63 8.63
C SER A 57 2.71 7.66 7.98
N ILE A 58 2.49 8.82 8.62
CA ILE A 58 1.72 9.93 8.03
C ILE A 58 2.37 10.46 6.75
N GLU A 59 3.67 10.73 6.78
CA GLU A 59 4.38 11.32 5.62
C GLU A 59 4.30 10.39 4.40
N GLN A 60 4.47 9.09 4.61
CA GLN A 60 4.34 8.07 3.57
C GLN A 60 2.90 7.91 3.08
N PHE A 61 1.91 7.91 3.98
CA PHE A 61 0.50 7.86 3.62
C PHE A 61 0.09 9.08 2.77
N LEU A 62 0.50 10.28 3.18
CA LEU A 62 0.23 11.52 2.46
C LEU A 62 0.85 11.50 1.07
N THR A 63 2.10 11.06 0.95
CA THR A 63 2.79 10.93 -0.34
C THR A 63 2.06 9.96 -1.26
N SER A 64 1.62 8.82 -0.73
CA SER A 64 0.90 7.80 -1.52
C SER A 64 -0.48 8.30 -1.94
N THR A 65 -1.19 9.00 -1.05
CA THR A 65 -2.49 9.63 -1.33
C THR A 65 -2.38 10.73 -2.39
N GLN A 66 -1.33 11.55 -2.33
CA GLN A 66 -1.08 12.57 -3.36
C GLN A 66 -0.88 11.93 -4.73
N ARG A 67 -0.01 10.91 -4.80
CA ARG A 67 0.26 10.17 -6.04
C ARG A 67 -1.01 9.54 -6.61
N TYR A 68 -1.85 8.96 -5.75
CA TYR A 68 -3.15 8.41 -6.11
C TYR A 68 -4.04 9.44 -6.84
N PHE A 69 -4.16 10.65 -6.31
CA PHE A 69 -4.96 11.71 -6.94
C PHE A 69 -4.31 12.31 -8.17
N GLU A 70 -2.98 12.42 -8.22
CA GLU A 70 -2.24 12.90 -9.41
C GLU A 70 -2.40 11.95 -10.60
N ASP A 71 -2.34 10.65 -10.32
CA ASP A 71 -2.49 9.60 -11.31
C ASP A 71 -3.94 9.34 -11.68
N ALA A 72 -4.92 9.86 -10.94
CA ALA A 72 -6.33 9.68 -11.25
C ALA A 72 -6.64 10.18 -12.68
N ARG A 73 -7.35 9.35 -13.45
CA ARG A 73 -7.90 9.76 -14.74
C ARG A 73 -9.12 10.66 -14.51
N ILE A 74 -9.36 11.54 -15.48
CA ILE A 74 -10.53 12.41 -15.44
C ILE A 74 -11.82 11.60 -15.52
N PHE A 75 -12.86 12.06 -14.81
CA PHE A 75 -14.16 11.37 -14.69
C PHE A 75 -14.82 11.00 -16.03
N GLU A 76 -14.50 11.69 -17.13
CA GLU A 76 -15.06 11.34 -18.44
C GLU A 76 -14.60 9.96 -18.95
N TYR A 77 -13.38 9.51 -18.62
CA TYR A 77 -12.94 8.12 -18.83
C TYR A 77 -13.69 7.16 -17.90
N ALA A 78 -13.97 7.61 -16.68
CA ALA A 78 -14.56 6.83 -15.59
C ALA A 78 -16.09 6.88 -15.55
N LYS A 79 -16.80 7.37 -16.59
CA LYS A 79 -18.28 7.36 -16.63
C LYS A 79 -18.89 5.94 -16.52
N LYS A 80 -18.06 4.89 -16.54
CA LYS A 80 -18.39 3.49 -16.27
C LYS A 80 -17.55 2.86 -15.14
N ALA A 81 -16.72 3.63 -14.45
CA ALA A 81 -15.77 3.12 -13.48
C ALA A 81 -16.47 2.62 -12.22
N GLU A 82 -16.05 1.46 -11.76
CA GLU A 82 -16.31 1.02 -10.39
C GLU A 82 -15.26 1.63 -9.45
N ASP A 83 -15.58 1.62 -8.15
CA ASP A 83 -14.71 2.19 -7.12
C ASP A 83 -13.37 1.43 -7.05
N SER A 84 -12.27 2.16 -7.24
CA SER A 84 -10.94 1.71 -6.83
C SER A 84 -10.52 2.53 -5.62
N ASP A 85 -10.10 1.87 -4.55
CA ASP A 85 -9.56 2.56 -3.39
C ASP A 85 -8.04 2.73 -3.49
N LEU A 86 -7.48 3.45 -2.52
CA LEU A 86 -6.05 3.69 -2.39
C LEU A 86 -5.27 2.37 -2.19
N ILE A 87 -5.86 1.39 -1.52
CA ILE A 87 -5.19 0.12 -1.21
C ILE A 87 -4.97 -0.68 -2.49
N TYR A 88 -5.95 -0.76 -3.38
CA TYR A 88 -5.81 -1.42 -4.68
C TYR A 88 -4.74 -0.73 -5.52
N TYR A 89 -4.76 0.61 -5.55
CA TYR A 89 -3.75 1.39 -6.26
C TYR A 89 -2.34 1.13 -5.71
N GLU A 90 -2.15 1.08 -4.40
CA GLU A 90 -0.85 0.79 -3.80
C GLU A 90 -0.40 -0.65 -4.08
N ARG A 91 -1.30 -1.63 -3.90
CA ARG A 91 -1.04 -3.04 -4.21
C ARG A 91 -0.63 -3.25 -5.66
N PHE A 92 -1.21 -2.50 -6.59
CA PHE A 92 -0.83 -2.56 -7.99
C PHE A 92 0.64 -2.22 -8.24
N PHE A 93 1.19 -1.29 -7.45
CA PHE A 93 2.61 -0.91 -7.53
C PHE A 93 3.53 -1.75 -6.65
N GLU A 94 2.97 -2.66 -5.84
CA GLU A 94 3.73 -3.42 -4.89
C GLU A 94 4.23 -4.74 -5.46
N LEU A 95 5.51 -4.99 -5.25
CA LEU A 95 6.16 -6.26 -5.56
C LEU A 95 6.27 -7.17 -4.32
N LYS A 96 5.62 -6.79 -3.22
CA LYS A 96 5.70 -7.45 -1.93
C LYS A 96 4.31 -7.85 -1.44
N GLU A 97 4.19 -9.08 -0.98
CA GLU A 97 2.94 -9.63 -0.45
C GLU A 97 2.90 -9.44 1.07
N LEU A 98 1.81 -8.88 1.59
CA LEU A 98 1.57 -8.83 3.03
C LEU A 98 0.99 -10.16 3.49
N THR A 99 1.70 -10.85 4.37
CA THR A 99 1.31 -12.17 4.88
C THR A 99 1.38 -12.17 6.40
N GLU A 100 0.42 -12.82 7.06
CA GLU A 100 0.49 -13.07 8.49
C GLU A 100 1.42 -14.26 8.75
N ASP A 101 2.47 -14.07 9.54
CA ASP A 101 3.38 -15.14 9.92
C ASP A 101 2.62 -16.16 10.80
N PRO A 102 2.56 -17.44 10.41
CA PRO A 102 1.74 -18.44 11.11
C PRO A 102 2.27 -18.79 12.51
N ILE A 103 3.51 -18.39 12.85
CA ILE A 103 4.14 -18.69 14.14
C ILE A 103 3.80 -17.61 15.17
N ASP A 104 3.90 -16.34 14.79
CA ASP A 104 3.74 -15.21 15.72
C ASP A 104 2.49 -14.36 15.46
N GLY A 105 1.74 -14.62 14.39
CA GLY A 105 0.53 -13.87 14.00
C GLY A 105 0.85 -12.45 13.49
N LYS A 106 2.12 -12.13 13.22
CA LYS A 106 2.52 -10.79 12.79
C LYS A 106 2.50 -10.69 11.28
N TYR A 107 1.90 -9.62 10.77
CA TYR A 107 1.96 -9.28 9.36
C TYR A 107 3.38 -8.87 8.96
N LYS A 108 3.91 -9.52 7.91
CA LYS A 108 5.23 -9.26 7.32
C LYS A 108 5.09 -9.24 5.81
N PHE A 109 5.84 -8.36 5.16
CA PHE A 109 5.92 -8.38 3.71
C PHE A 109 7.00 -9.36 3.26
N ILE A 110 6.62 -10.31 2.41
CA ILE A 110 7.58 -11.16 1.71
C ILE A 110 7.90 -10.52 0.35
N ASN A 111 9.20 -10.44 0.04
CA ASN A 111 9.62 -10.11 -1.32
C ASN A 111 9.19 -11.29 -2.20
N SER A 112 8.16 -11.09 -3.00
CA SER A 112 7.92 -12.03 -4.08
C SER A 112 8.99 -11.77 -5.15
N ASN A 113 9.60 -12.83 -5.67
CA ASN A 113 10.49 -12.69 -6.82
C ASN A 113 9.70 -12.50 -8.12
N GLU A 114 8.38 -12.76 -8.11
CA GLU A 114 7.56 -12.89 -9.34
C GLU A 114 6.10 -12.44 -9.20
N ILE A 115 5.74 -11.48 -8.33
CA ILE A 115 4.41 -10.85 -8.44
C ILE A 115 4.35 -10.15 -9.80
N LYS A 116 3.56 -10.75 -10.69
CA LYS A 116 3.16 -10.18 -11.95
C LYS A 116 1.79 -9.56 -11.75
N VAL A 117 1.62 -8.37 -12.31
CA VAL A 117 0.31 -7.73 -12.33
C VAL A 117 -0.55 -8.49 -13.35
N ASP A 118 -1.65 -9.08 -12.88
CA ASP A 118 -2.62 -9.78 -13.72
C ASP A 118 -3.77 -8.82 -14.10
N PRO A 119 -3.95 -8.44 -15.37
CA PRO A 119 -5.05 -7.57 -15.78
C PRO A 119 -6.44 -8.23 -15.67
N ILE A 120 -6.52 -9.54 -15.43
CA ILE A 120 -7.78 -10.25 -15.15
C ILE A 120 -8.18 -10.07 -13.68
N ASP A 121 -7.23 -9.84 -12.78
CA ASP A 121 -7.53 -9.53 -11.39
C ASP A 121 -8.34 -8.23 -11.31
N ARG A 122 -9.42 -8.26 -10.52
CA ARG A 122 -10.36 -7.14 -10.47
C ARG A 122 -9.72 -5.89 -9.88
N GLU A 123 -8.91 -6.02 -8.82
CA GLU A 123 -8.25 -4.86 -8.18
C GLU A 123 -7.32 -4.20 -9.19
N TYR A 124 -6.50 -5.00 -9.89
CA TYR A 124 -5.55 -4.49 -10.88
C TYR A 124 -6.22 -3.90 -12.12
N LYS A 125 -7.29 -4.53 -12.62
CA LYS A 125 -8.12 -4.00 -13.69
C LYS A 125 -8.67 -2.62 -13.34
N LEU A 126 -9.24 -2.47 -12.14
CA LEU A 126 -9.79 -1.19 -11.69
C LEU A 126 -8.70 -0.12 -11.63
N VAL A 127 -7.49 -0.48 -11.22
CA VAL A 127 -6.36 0.44 -11.20
C VAL A 127 -5.96 0.87 -12.63
N LEU A 128 -5.90 -0.05 -13.59
CA LEU A 128 -5.61 0.26 -15.00
C LEU A 128 -6.65 1.19 -15.63
N ILE A 129 -7.93 0.99 -15.30
CA ILE A 129 -9.05 1.79 -15.81
C ILE A 129 -9.06 3.19 -15.17
N ASN A 130 -8.87 3.27 -13.85
CA ASN A 130 -9.11 4.51 -13.10
C ASN A 130 -7.89 5.42 -13.00
N PHE A 131 -6.68 4.90 -13.22
CA PHE A 131 -5.44 5.66 -13.06
C PHE A 131 -4.60 5.65 -14.33
N LYS A 132 -3.75 6.66 -14.48
CA LYS A 132 -2.78 6.84 -15.57
C LYS A 132 -1.60 5.89 -15.39
N VAL A 133 -1.90 4.61 -15.31
CA VAL A 133 -0.95 3.52 -15.06
C VAL A 133 -1.16 2.42 -16.09
N GLY A 134 -0.13 1.60 -16.26
CA GLY A 134 -0.10 0.49 -17.21
C GLY A 134 0.82 -0.62 -16.75
N ILE A 135 0.93 -1.66 -17.56
CA ILE A 135 1.87 -2.77 -17.37
C ILE A 135 2.84 -2.77 -18.55
N LEU A 136 4.14 -2.73 -18.27
CA LEU A 136 5.20 -2.82 -19.25
C LEU A 136 6.18 -3.92 -18.87
N ASN A 137 6.33 -4.93 -19.72
CA ASN A 137 7.13 -6.13 -19.48
C ASN A 137 6.74 -6.82 -18.16
N GLY A 138 5.43 -6.91 -17.90
CA GLY A 138 4.88 -7.52 -16.69
C GLY A 138 5.06 -6.71 -15.40
N LYS A 139 5.50 -5.44 -15.47
CA LYS A 139 5.69 -4.56 -14.31
C LYS A 139 4.75 -3.34 -14.36
N PRO A 140 4.23 -2.89 -13.21
CA PRO A 140 3.43 -1.69 -13.14
C PRO A 140 4.28 -0.46 -13.46
N VAL A 141 3.74 0.44 -14.28
CA VAL A 141 4.38 1.70 -14.67
C VAL A 141 3.37 2.83 -14.67
N ARG A 142 3.82 4.04 -14.33
CA ARG A 142 3.01 5.26 -14.48
C ARG A 142 3.15 5.77 -15.90
N LEU A 143 2.03 6.00 -16.56
CA LEU A 143 2.01 6.43 -17.97
C LEU A 143 2.55 7.86 -18.13
N CYS A 144 2.41 8.71 -17.11
CA CYS A 144 2.96 10.07 -17.11
C CYS A 144 4.49 10.12 -17.08
N ASP A 145 5.15 9.02 -16.70
CA ASP A 145 6.61 8.94 -16.60
C ASP A 145 7.23 8.30 -17.86
N LEU A 146 6.41 7.83 -18.80
CA LEU A 146 6.87 7.17 -20.03
C LEU A 146 7.16 8.18 -21.14
N PRO A 147 8.16 7.92 -22.01
CA PRO A 147 8.35 8.69 -23.23
C PRO A 147 7.14 8.61 -24.16
N ASP A 148 6.86 9.70 -24.88
CA ASP A 148 5.79 9.76 -25.87
C ASP A 148 5.87 8.60 -26.87
N GLY A 149 4.71 7.96 -27.13
CA GLY A 149 4.59 6.84 -28.07
C GLY A 149 4.94 5.47 -27.48
N THR A 150 5.39 5.39 -26.22
CA THR A 150 5.56 4.11 -25.53
C THR A 150 4.21 3.42 -25.36
N LYS A 151 4.11 2.16 -25.79
CA LYS A 151 2.91 1.33 -25.61
C LYS A 151 3.12 0.38 -24.45
N CYS A 152 2.14 0.30 -23.57
CA CYS A 152 2.09 -0.72 -22.52
C CYS A 152 1.51 -2.03 -23.07
N ASP A 153 1.85 -3.14 -22.43
CA ASP A 153 1.19 -4.43 -22.68
C ASP A 153 -0.31 -4.32 -22.31
N TYR A 154 -0.59 -3.57 -21.25
CA TYR A 154 -1.93 -3.25 -20.78
C TYR A 154 -2.01 -1.81 -20.29
N ASP A 155 -3.02 -1.09 -20.77
CA ASP A 155 -3.53 0.17 -20.23
C ASP A 155 -5.06 0.18 -20.42
N ALA A 156 -5.74 1.25 -20.01
CA ALA A 156 -7.19 1.37 -20.14
C ALA A 156 -7.74 1.12 -21.57
N ASP A 157 -6.95 1.37 -22.61
CA ASP A 157 -7.33 1.22 -24.01
C ASP A 157 -6.95 -0.16 -24.60
N HIS A 158 -6.11 -0.92 -23.90
CA HIS A 158 -5.56 -2.21 -24.35
C HIS A 158 -5.86 -3.37 -23.38
N LEU A 159 -6.92 -3.28 -22.57
CA LEU A 159 -7.36 -4.39 -21.72
C LEU A 159 -7.96 -5.55 -22.55
N PRO A 160 -7.77 -6.82 -22.13
CA PRO A 160 -8.44 -7.96 -22.76
C PRO A 160 -9.97 -7.80 -22.78
N ASP A 161 -10.66 -8.28 -23.82
CA ASP A 161 -12.12 -8.10 -23.98
C ASP A 161 -12.94 -8.65 -22.79
N ASN A 162 -12.51 -9.78 -22.20
CA ASN A 162 -13.14 -10.37 -21.02
C ASN A 162 -13.01 -9.50 -19.75
N CYS A 163 -12.27 -8.39 -19.84
CA CYS A 163 -12.09 -7.40 -18.80
C CYS A 163 -12.97 -6.15 -19.02
N THR A 164 -13.85 -6.08 -20.03
CA THR A 164 -14.64 -4.85 -20.33
C THR A 164 -16.11 -4.89 -19.88
N HIS A 165 -16.49 -5.91 -19.11
CA HIS A 165 -17.80 -6.04 -18.47
C HIS A 165 -17.70 -5.88 -16.95
#